data_AF-A0A327J2K9-F1
#
_entry.id   AF-A0A327J2K9-F1
#
_cell.length_a   1.000
_cell.length_b   1.000
_cell.length_c   1.000
_cell.angle_alpha   90.00
_cell.angle_beta   90.00
_cell.angle_gamma   90.00
#
_symmetry.space_group_name_H-M   'P 1'
#
loop_
_entity.id
_entity.type
_entity.pdbx_description
1 polymer ?
#
loop_
_entity_poly.entity_id
_entity_poly.type
_entity_poly.pdbx_seq_one_letter_code
_entity_poly.pdbx_strand_id
1 'polypeptide(L)'
;MNFDEYYLNQNLIFLRKSIPDIEKRMKDVVIKNDFRIGSAHTGYPILFRNDVALNDQYDPVEECVNVFESVPQSKYNLYIICGLEMGHLLNFFNNNSKAHIILFENDLELMKYTLSKVSMIKILGNPNIYMVSNYNELANIMKHIKTLDIINSTYVVSNEFYSKAYGNVMAILQESYL
;
A
#
# COMPACT_ATOMS: atom_id res chain seq x y z
N MET A 1 -18.62 5.49 -19.77
CA MET A 1 -17.28 5.19 -19.23
C MET A 1 -17.49 4.24 -18.06
N ASN A 2 -16.83 3.08 -18.06
CA ASN A 2 -16.92 2.15 -16.94
C ASN A 2 -16.29 2.83 -15.72
N PHE A 3 -17.00 2.87 -14.58
CA PHE A 3 -16.47 3.51 -13.35
C PHE A 3 -15.16 2.85 -12.89
N ASP A 4 -14.98 1.56 -13.17
CA ASP A 4 -13.76 0.83 -12.85
C ASP A 4 -12.54 1.35 -13.62
N GLU A 5 -12.72 1.66 -14.91
CA GLU A 5 -11.65 2.24 -15.73
C GLU A 5 -11.37 3.69 -15.33
N TYR A 6 -12.38 4.40 -14.81
CA TYR A 6 -12.19 5.78 -14.36
C TYR A 6 -11.24 5.85 -13.17
N TYR A 7 -11.49 5.10 -12.09
CA TYR A 7 -10.61 5.14 -10.92
C TYR A 7 -9.21 4.61 -11.24
N LEU A 8 -9.12 3.53 -12.02
CA LEU A 8 -7.83 3.00 -12.41
C LEU A 8 -7.00 4.06 -13.13
N ASN A 9 -7.54 4.69 -14.18
CA ASN A 9 -6.81 5.68 -14.95
C ASN A 9 -6.39 6.89 -14.11
N GLN A 10 -7.23 7.36 -13.18
CA GLN A 10 -6.87 8.48 -12.31
C GLN A 10 -5.74 8.11 -11.35
N ASN A 11 -5.81 6.94 -10.72
CA ASN A 11 -4.77 6.47 -9.81
C ASN A 11 -3.43 6.30 -10.52
N LEU A 12 -3.42 5.73 -11.73
CA LEU A 12 -2.20 5.48 -12.50
C LEU A 12 -1.41 6.76 -12.81
N ILE A 13 -2.10 7.89 -13.04
CA ILE A 13 -1.44 9.19 -13.25
C ILE A 13 -0.54 9.55 -12.08
N PHE A 14 -1.01 9.36 -10.84
CA PHE A 14 -0.23 9.68 -9.64
C PHE A 14 0.89 8.66 -9.38
N LEU A 15 0.69 7.40 -9.79
CA LEU A 15 1.70 6.35 -9.62
C LEU A 15 2.93 6.54 -10.50
N ARG A 16 2.85 7.29 -11.60
CA ARG A 16 4.01 7.59 -12.47
C ARG A 16 5.20 8.18 -11.74
N LYS A 17 4.96 8.88 -10.62
CA LYS A 17 6.05 9.45 -9.79
C LYS A 17 6.96 8.38 -9.18
N SER A 18 6.44 7.16 -9.00
CA SER A 18 7.15 6.03 -8.39
C SER A 18 7.33 4.84 -9.34
N ILE A 19 6.41 4.66 -10.28
CA ILE A 19 6.40 3.57 -11.25
C ILE A 19 6.15 4.19 -12.65
N PRO A 20 7.19 4.69 -13.33
CA PRO A 20 7.04 5.48 -14.56
C PRO A 20 6.32 4.77 -15.72
N ASP A 21 6.37 3.44 -15.77
CA ASP A 21 5.77 2.59 -16.82
C ASP A 21 4.49 1.87 -16.36
N ILE A 22 3.85 2.33 -15.28
CA ILE A 22 2.72 1.64 -14.64
C ILE A 22 1.55 1.35 -15.60
N GLU A 23 1.20 2.26 -16.51
CA GLU A 23 0.12 2.03 -17.47
C GLU A 23 0.41 0.85 -18.39
N LYS A 24 1.66 0.73 -18.85
CA LYS A 24 2.08 -0.38 -19.69
C LYS A 24 1.95 -1.69 -18.94
N ARG A 25 2.41 -1.74 -17.68
CA ARG A 25 2.29 -2.93 -16.83
C ARG A 25 0.84 -3.32 -16.61
N MET A 26 -0.01 -2.36 -16.25
CA MET A 26 -1.41 -2.61 -15.95
C MET A 26 -2.23 -3.02 -17.17
N LYS A 27 -1.82 -2.65 -18.39
CA LYS A 27 -2.46 -3.08 -19.63
C LYS A 27 -2.39 -4.61 -19.80
N ASP A 28 -1.25 -5.20 -19.45
CA ASP A 28 -0.97 -6.62 -19.69
C ASP A 28 -1.43 -7.53 -18.54
N VAL A 29 -1.77 -6.94 -17.39
CA VAL A 29 -2.27 -7.68 -16.22
C VAL A 29 -3.70 -8.18 -16.49
N VAL A 30 -3.88 -9.50 -16.38
CA VAL A 30 -5.20 -10.16 -16.42
C VAL A 30 -5.57 -10.57 -15.00
N ILE A 31 -6.76 -10.16 -14.55
CA ILE A 31 -7.31 -10.56 -13.25
C ILE A 31 -7.83 -12.01 -13.35
N LYS A 32 -7.22 -12.92 -12.59
CA LYS A 32 -7.48 -14.36 -12.55
C LYS A 32 -8.06 -14.80 -11.21
N ASN A 33 -7.65 -14.14 -10.13
CA ASN A 33 -8.19 -14.38 -8.80
C ASN A 33 -9.61 -13.84 -8.69
N ASP A 34 -10.40 -14.49 -7.84
CA ASP A 34 -11.72 -14.00 -7.46
C ASP A 34 -11.56 -12.94 -6.37
N PHE A 35 -11.56 -11.68 -6.79
CA PHE A 35 -11.55 -10.55 -5.89
C PHE A 35 -12.96 -10.00 -5.67
N ARG A 36 -13.34 -9.86 -4.40
CA ARG A 36 -14.63 -9.27 -4.01
C ARG A 36 -14.49 -8.30 -2.85
N ILE A 37 -15.18 -7.16 -2.94
CA ILE A 37 -15.36 -6.25 -1.82
C ILE A 37 -16.55 -6.77 -1.01
N GLY A 38 -16.29 -7.07 0.26
CA GLY A 38 -17.31 -7.42 1.24
C GLY A 38 -17.35 -6.39 2.36
N SER A 39 -17.88 -6.82 3.50
CA SER A 39 -17.98 -6.01 4.70
C SER A 39 -17.48 -6.79 5.90
N ALA A 40 -16.73 -6.13 6.78
CA ALA A 40 -16.40 -6.62 8.11
C ALA A 40 -17.66 -6.64 8.99
N HIS A 41 -17.57 -7.27 10.16
CA HIS A 41 -18.67 -7.30 11.14
C HIS A 41 -19.09 -5.89 11.60
N THR A 42 -18.15 -4.95 11.66
CA THR A 42 -18.41 -3.53 11.95
C THR A 42 -19.09 -2.76 10.81
N GLY A 43 -19.26 -3.38 9.64
CA GLY A 43 -19.81 -2.73 8.45
C GLY A 43 -18.76 -2.03 7.57
N TYR A 44 -17.49 -2.04 7.97
CA TYR A 44 -16.41 -1.44 7.21
C TYR A 44 -16.07 -2.29 5.97
N PRO A 45 -15.84 -1.69 4.79
CA PRO A 45 -15.51 -2.46 3.59
C PRO A 45 -14.20 -3.23 3.77
N ILE A 46 -14.10 -4.44 3.23
CA ILE A 46 -12.88 -5.26 3.22
C ILE A 46 -12.72 -6.01 1.91
N LEU A 47 -11.49 -6.36 1.56
CA LEU A 47 -11.19 -7.12 0.34
C LEU A 47 -11.01 -8.60 0.64
N PHE A 48 -11.61 -9.43 -0.21
CA PHE A 48 -11.39 -10.87 -0.25
C PHE A 48 -10.68 -11.26 -1.56
N ARG A 49 -9.83 -12.27 -1.48
CA ARG A 49 -9.22 -12.98 -2.61
C ARG A 49 -9.47 -14.47 -2.45
N ASN A 50 -10.20 -15.07 -3.38
CA ASN A 50 -10.56 -16.50 -3.35
C ASN A 50 -11.16 -16.89 -1.98
N ASP A 51 -12.14 -16.11 -1.51
CA ASP A 51 -12.81 -16.22 -0.20
C ASP A 51 -11.96 -16.00 1.06
N VAL A 52 -10.67 -15.68 0.90
CA VAL A 52 -9.80 -15.29 2.02
C VAL A 52 -9.82 -13.77 2.17
N ALA A 53 -10.16 -13.27 3.35
CA ALA A 53 -10.07 -11.83 3.63
C ALA A 53 -8.60 -11.38 3.72
N LEU A 54 -8.31 -10.23 3.13
CA LEU A 54 -7.01 -9.58 3.16
C LEU A 54 -6.88 -8.53 4.26
N ASN A 55 -7.99 -8.19 4.92
CA ASN A 55 -8.11 -7.31 6.09
C ASN A 55 -8.72 -8.11 7.25
N ASP A 56 -8.63 -7.57 8.47
CA ASP A 56 -9.40 -8.09 9.60
C ASP A 56 -10.93 -8.11 9.30
N GLN A 57 -11.57 -9.25 9.57
CA GLN A 57 -12.99 -9.46 9.26
C GLN A 57 -13.94 -8.89 10.32
N TYR A 58 -13.45 -8.54 11.51
CA TYR A 58 -14.24 -7.98 12.59
C TYR A 58 -14.14 -6.46 12.59
N ASP A 59 -12.95 -5.92 12.80
CA ASP A 59 -12.66 -4.49 12.86
C ASP A 59 -11.34 -4.13 12.14
N PRO A 60 -11.39 -3.86 10.82
CA PRO A 60 -10.21 -3.44 10.06
C PRO A 60 -9.69 -2.05 10.46
N VAL A 61 -10.47 -1.23 11.18
CA VAL A 61 -10.02 0.06 11.70
C VAL A 61 -9.15 -0.16 12.93
N GLU A 62 -9.58 -1.03 13.84
CA GLU A 62 -8.77 -1.44 15.00
C GLU A 62 -7.45 -2.08 14.57
N GLU A 63 -7.46 -2.92 13.52
CA GLU A 63 -6.23 -3.46 12.91
C GLU A 63 -5.25 -2.34 12.50
N CYS A 64 -5.75 -1.28 11.86
CA CYS A 64 -4.92 -0.15 11.46
C CYS A 64 -4.33 0.61 12.65
N VAL A 65 -5.13 0.81 13.71
CA VAL A 65 -4.68 1.44 14.96
C VAL A 65 -3.55 0.62 15.59
N ASN A 66 -3.77 -0.68 15.74
CA ASN A 66 -2.79 -1.59 16.36
C ASN A 66 -1.46 -1.59 15.61
N VAL A 67 -1.49 -1.62 14.28
CA VAL A 67 -0.27 -1.56 13.46
C VAL A 67 0.42 -0.20 13.61
N PHE A 68 -0.34 0.90 13.57
CA PHE A 68 0.23 2.25 13.71
C PHE A 68 0.89 2.45 15.08
N GLU A 69 0.25 2.00 16.16
CA GLU A 69 0.78 2.13 17.52
C GLU A 69 1.95 1.18 17.83
N SER A 70 2.15 0.14 17.02
CA SER A 70 3.27 -0.80 17.18
C SER A 70 4.64 -0.20 16.84
N VAL A 71 4.69 0.97 16.20
CA VAL A 71 5.93 1.64 15.78
C VAL A 71 6.02 3.07 16.34
N PRO A 72 7.23 3.56 16.70
CA PRO A 72 7.41 4.93 17.16
C PRO A 72 6.95 5.95 16.12
N GLN A 73 6.30 7.02 16.57
CA GLN A 73 5.80 8.07 15.69
C GLN A 73 6.74 9.28 15.63
N SER A 74 7.16 9.64 14.42
CA SER A 74 7.97 10.82 14.16
C SER A 74 7.87 11.25 12.70
N LYS A 75 7.89 12.56 12.43
CA LYS A 75 7.97 13.09 11.06
C LYS A 75 9.29 12.76 10.34
N TYR A 76 10.32 12.37 11.09
CA TYR A 76 11.63 11.96 10.57
C TYR A 76 11.73 10.44 10.33
N ASN A 77 10.62 9.72 10.44
CA ASN A 77 10.59 8.30 10.12
C ASN A 77 10.30 8.09 8.63
N LEU A 78 10.63 6.89 8.17
CA LEU A 78 10.17 6.32 6.93
C LEU A 78 9.38 5.03 7.24
N TYR A 79 8.12 4.95 6.85
CA TYR A 79 7.34 3.73 6.97
C TYR A 79 7.26 3.00 5.63
N ILE A 80 7.56 1.71 5.62
CA ILE A 80 7.33 0.83 4.48
C ILE A 80 6.16 -0.08 4.83
N ILE A 81 5.01 0.16 4.22
CA ILE A 81 3.80 -0.64 4.40
C ILE A 81 3.82 -1.77 3.37
N CYS A 82 3.77 -3.03 3.82
CA CYS A 82 3.72 -4.20 2.95
C CYS A 82 2.27 -4.66 2.75
N GLY A 83 1.83 -4.67 1.49
CA GLY A 83 0.50 -5.09 1.08
C GLY A 83 -0.49 -3.92 0.93
N LEU A 84 -1.16 -3.86 -0.23
CA LEU A 84 -2.11 -2.81 -0.59
C LEU A 84 -3.49 -3.03 0.00
N GLU A 85 -4.02 -4.26 -0.02
CA GLU A 85 -5.44 -4.54 0.26
C GLU A 85 -6.40 -3.57 -0.47
N MET A 86 -7.29 -2.86 0.23
CA MET A 86 -8.08 -1.72 -0.21
C MET A 86 -7.43 -0.34 0.05
N GLY A 87 -6.26 -0.29 0.68
CA GLY A 87 -5.52 0.92 1.08
C GLY A 87 -5.91 1.50 2.43
N HIS A 88 -6.59 0.75 3.31
CA HIS A 88 -6.93 1.17 4.67
C HIS A 88 -5.70 1.56 5.48
N LEU A 89 -4.67 0.71 5.53
CA LEU A 89 -3.50 0.97 6.35
C LEU A 89 -2.70 2.16 5.81
N LEU A 90 -2.58 2.25 4.48
CA LEU A 90 -1.96 3.40 3.82
C LEU A 90 -2.73 4.70 4.11
N ASN A 91 -4.05 4.69 3.98
CA ASN A 91 -4.90 5.85 4.28
C ASN A 91 -4.79 6.25 5.75
N PHE A 92 -4.75 5.27 6.65
CA PHE A 92 -4.61 5.51 8.09
C PHE A 92 -3.28 6.20 8.41
N PHE A 93 -2.16 5.67 7.90
CA PHE A 93 -0.84 6.29 8.07
C PHE A 93 -0.79 7.68 7.44
N ASN A 94 -1.36 7.87 6.24
CA ASN A 94 -1.42 9.17 5.57
C ASN A 94 -2.16 10.24 6.40
N ASN A 95 -3.22 9.85 7.11
CA ASN A 95 -4.03 10.78 7.89
C ASN A 95 -3.44 11.07 9.29
N ASN A 96 -2.63 10.16 9.83
CA ASN A 96 -2.12 10.23 11.20
C ASN A 96 -0.62 10.49 11.31
N SER A 97 0.12 10.47 10.20
CA SER A 97 1.57 10.71 10.17
C SER A 97 1.98 11.86 9.27
N LYS A 98 3.10 12.48 9.62
CA LYS A 98 3.80 13.47 8.77
C LYS A 98 5.07 12.89 8.12
N ALA A 99 5.38 11.63 8.42
CA ALA A 99 6.54 10.91 7.90
C ALA A 99 6.45 10.66 6.39
N HIS A 100 7.54 10.18 5.82
CA HIS A 100 7.51 9.53 4.51
C HIS A 100 6.92 8.13 4.63
N ILE A 101 6.08 7.74 3.67
CA ILE A 101 5.43 6.43 3.63
C ILE A 101 5.58 5.87 2.23
N ILE A 102 6.04 4.61 2.15
CA ILE A 102 6.12 3.85 0.91
C ILE A 102 5.23 2.62 1.07
N LEU A 103 4.24 2.46 0.20
CA LEU A 103 3.49 1.22 0.07
C LEU A 103 4.20 0.27 -0.91
N PHE A 104 4.51 -0.94 -0.47
CA PHE A 104 5.08 -2.01 -1.28
C PHE A 104 4.03 -3.07 -1.58
N GLU A 105 3.67 -3.23 -2.85
CA GLU A 105 2.70 -4.21 -3.34
C GLU A 105 3.20 -4.87 -4.62
N ASN A 106 3.64 -6.12 -4.54
CA ASN A 106 4.24 -6.82 -5.67
C ASN A 106 3.23 -7.63 -6.51
N ASP A 107 1.99 -7.79 -6.04
CA ASP A 107 0.89 -8.40 -6.77
C ASP A 107 0.21 -7.34 -7.65
N LEU A 108 0.65 -7.25 -8.90
CA LEU A 108 0.09 -6.31 -9.88
C LEU A 108 -1.38 -6.61 -10.20
N GLU A 109 -1.83 -7.84 -9.99
CA GLU A 109 -3.22 -8.24 -10.22
C GLU A 109 -4.14 -7.62 -9.16
N LEU A 110 -3.77 -7.79 -7.89
CA LEU A 110 -4.40 -7.14 -6.75
C LEU A 110 -4.37 -5.61 -6.90
N MET A 111 -3.20 -5.05 -7.25
CA MET A 111 -3.04 -3.62 -7.48
C MET A 111 -4.01 -3.11 -8.54
N LYS A 112 -4.11 -3.80 -9.69
CA LYS A 112 -5.06 -3.43 -10.75
C LYS A 112 -6.50 -3.48 -10.27
N TYR A 113 -6.88 -4.54 -9.55
CA TYR A 113 -8.23 -4.68 -9.02
C TYR A 113 -8.56 -3.53 -8.06
N THR A 114 -7.76 -3.33 -7.01
CA THR A 114 -8.04 -2.33 -5.99
C THR A 114 -8.09 -0.91 -6.57
N LEU A 115 -7.12 -0.56 -7.42
CA LEU A 115 -7.09 0.78 -8.03
C LEU A 115 -8.23 1.01 -9.03
N SER A 116 -8.88 -0.04 -9.54
CA SER A 116 -10.12 0.09 -10.31
C SER A 116 -11.34 0.34 -9.44
N LYS A 117 -11.32 -0.06 -8.16
CA LYS A 117 -12.48 0.04 -7.26
C LYS A 117 -12.42 1.23 -6.31
N VAL A 118 -11.23 1.71 -5.98
CA VAL A 118 -11.01 2.75 -4.97
C VAL A 118 -10.22 3.91 -5.55
N SER A 119 -10.73 5.13 -5.38
CA SER A 119 -9.95 6.33 -5.67
C SER A 119 -8.92 6.57 -4.57
N MET A 120 -7.64 6.49 -4.92
CA MET A 120 -6.51 6.80 -4.02
C MET A 120 -5.88 8.16 -4.32
N ILE A 121 -6.49 8.97 -5.20
CA ILE A 121 -5.96 10.26 -5.66
C ILE A 121 -5.54 11.17 -4.51
N LYS A 122 -6.36 11.27 -3.44
CA LYS A 122 -6.05 12.12 -2.28
C LYS A 122 -4.81 11.65 -1.52
N ILE A 123 -4.62 10.34 -1.45
CA ILE A 123 -3.50 9.70 -0.76
C ILE A 123 -2.24 9.81 -1.63
N LEU A 124 -2.32 9.39 -2.90
CA LEU A 124 -1.20 9.39 -3.83
C LEU A 124 -0.78 10.80 -4.27
N GLY A 125 -1.67 11.79 -4.14
CA GLY A 125 -1.35 13.21 -4.33
C GLY A 125 -0.50 13.81 -3.22
N ASN A 126 -0.38 13.15 -2.06
CA ASN A 126 0.50 13.60 -0.98
C ASN A 126 1.98 13.42 -1.40
N PRO A 127 2.83 14.46 -1.27
CA PRO A 127 4.24 14.39 -1.65
C PRO A 127 5.06 13.37 -0.85
N ASN A 128 4.64 13.05 0.39
CA ASN A 128 5.35 12.12 1.26
C ASN A 128 4.91 10.66 1.09
N ILE A 129 3.92 10.40 0.22
CA ILE A 129 3.40 9.05 -0.03
C ILE A 129 3.91 8.54 -1.36
N TYR A 130 4.45 7.34 -1.37
CA TYR A 130 4.89 6.64 -2.57
C TYR A 130 4.31 5.24 -2.60
N MET A 131 4.23 4.65 -3.80
CA MET A 131 3.81 3.27 -3.97
C MET A 131 4.70 2.61 -5.01
N VAL A 132 5.16 1.41 -4.70
CA VAL A 132 6.15 0.67 -5.48
C VAL A 132 5.71 -0.79 -5.60
N SER A 133 6.14 -1.44 -6.68
CA SER A 133 5.77 -2.82 -7.01
C SER A 133 6.92 -3.82 -6.97
N ASN A 134 8.15 -3.33 -6.82
CA ASN A 134 9.34 -4.17 -6.73
C ASN A 134 10.47 -3.48 -5.96
N TYR A 135 11.50 -4.26 -5.63
CA TYR A 135 12.64 -3.80 -4.83
C TYR A 135 13.47 -2.70 -5.51
N ASN A 136 13.56 -2.70 -6.85
CA ASN A 136 14.32 -1.66 -7.55
C ASN A 136 13.64 -0.29 -7.43
N GLU A 137 12.32 -0.25 -7.57
CA GLU A 137 11.51 0.94 -7.35
C GLU A 137 11.62 1.41 -5.90
N LEU A 138 11.50 0.49 -4.94
CA LEU A 138 11.68 0.79 -3.53
C LEU A 138 13.04 1.44 -3.27
N ALA A 139 14.13 0.80 -3.69
CA ALA A 139 15.48 1.31 -3.50
C ALA A 139 15.67 2.71 -4.11
N ASN A 140 15.13 2.94 -5.31
CA ASN A 140 15.19 4.24 -5.97
C ASN A 140 14.43 5.33 -5.20
N ILE A 141 13.21 5.03 -4.72
CA ILE A 141 12.42 5.96 -3.92
C ILE A 141 13.08 6.23 -2.57
N MET A 142 13.60 5.21 -1.91
CA MET A 142 14.33 5.39 -0.65
C MET A 142 15.56 6.28 -0.81
N LYS A 143 16.33 6.08 -1.89
CA LYS A 143 17.46 6.95 -2.23
C LYS A 143 16.98 8.39 -2.46
N HIS A 144 15.90 8.58 -3.20
CA HIS A 144 15.32 9.90 -3.46
C HIS A 144 14.89 10.61 -2.16
N ILE A 145 14.15 9.94 -1.27
CA ILE A 145 13.72 10.50 0.01
C ILE A 145 14.94 10.93 0.85
N LYS A 146 15.96 10.06 0.96
CA LYS A 146 17.20 10.37 1.71
C LYS A 146 18.02 11.52 1.12
N THR A 147 17.79 11.89 -0.15
CA THR A 147 18.42 13.10 -0.73
C THR A 147 17.66 14.38 -0.43
N LEU A 148 16.37 14.29 -0.14
CA LEU A 148 15.50 15.45 0.08
C LEU A 148 15.27 15.75 1.56
N ASP A 149 15.38 14.76 2.43
CA ASP A 149 14.96 14.87 3.82
C ASP A 149 15.84 14.04 4.78
N ILE A 150 15.73 14.35 6.07
CA ILE A 150 16.40 13.63 7.15
C ILE A 150 15.52 12.47 7.59
N ILE A 151 16.06 11.25 7.47
CA ILE A 151 15.41 10.03 7.95
C ILE A 151 16.22 9.45 9.11
N ASN A 152 15.62 9.43 10.30
CA ASN A 152 16.25 8.90 11.52
C ASN A 152 16.07 7.39 11.64
N SER A 153 14.91 6.88 11.22
CA SER A 153 14.56 5.48 11.36
C SER A 153 13.62 5.06 10.24
N THR A 154 13.80 3.83 9.77
CA THR A 154 12.85 3.18 8.87
C THR A 154 12.07 2.16 9.69
N TYR A 155 10.83 1.86 9.31
CA TYR A 155 10.04 0.79 9.91
C TYR A 155 9.28 0.06 8.81
N VAL A 156 9.27 -1.27 8.87
CA VAL A 156 8.51 -2.10 7.95
C VAL A 156 7.29 -2.62 8.70
N VAL A 157 6.09 -2.33 8.20
CA VAL A 157 4.83 -2.68 8.83
C VAL A 157 3.89 -3.36 7.85
N SER A 158 2.96 -4.13 8.36
CA SER A 158 1.90 -4.77 7.58
C SER A 158 0.73 -5.05 8.49
N ASN A 159 -0.43 -5.33 7.90
CA ASN A 159 -1.54 -5.90 8.63
C ASN A 159 -1.30 -7.39 8.94
N GLU A 160 -2.22 -8.07 9.63
CA GLU A 160 -2.00 -9.45 10.06
C GLU A 160 -1.86 -10.40 8.87
N PHE A 161 -2.74 -10.26 7.87
CA PHE A 161 -2.70 -11.10 6.67
C PHE A 161 -1.34 -10.98 5.96
N TYR A 162 -0.90 -9.75 5.68
CA TYR A 162 0.36 -9.52 4.97
C TYR A 162 1.58 -9.86 5.82
N SER A 163 1.51 -9.77 7.15
CA SER A 163 2.63 -10.22 8.00
C SER A 163 2.97 -11.70 7.77
N LYS A 164 1.95 -12.51 7.44
CA LYS A 164 2.09 -13.93 7.12
C LYS A 164 2.43 -14.13 5.64
N ALA A 165 1.66 -13.52 4.74
CA ALA A 165 1.82 -13.71 3.30
C ALA A 165 3.15 -13.15 2.78
N TYR A 166 3.63 -12.05 3.37
CA TYR A 166 4.83 -11.32 2.98
C TYR A 166 5.96 -11.49 4.01
N GLY A 167 5.91 -12.50 4.90
CA GLY A 167 6.93 -12.68 5.94
C GLY A 167 8.37 -12.66 5.40
N ASN A 168 8.64 -13.33 4.28
CA ASN A 168 9.95 -13.31 3.62
C ASN A 168 10.30 -11.92 3.03
N VAL A 169 9.32 -11.23 2.44
CA VAL A 169 9.51 -9.88 1.90
C VAL A 169 9.87 -8.92 3.04
N MET A 170 9.12 -8.97 4.14
CA MET A 170 9.38 -8.14 5.31
C MET A 170 10.75 -8.43 5.91
N ALA A 171 11.15 -9.70 6.04
CA ALA A 171 12.49 -10.06 6.52
C ALA A 171 13.59 -9.46 5.63
N ILE A 172 13.49 -9.59 4.30
CA ILE A 172 14.45 -8.99 3.36
C ILE A 172 14.51 -7.47 3.52
N LEU A 173 13.35 -6.82 3.63
CA LEU A 173 13.28 -5.36 3.79
C LEU A 173 13.88 -4.91 5.13
N GLN A 174 13.65 -5.68 6.20
CA GLN A 174 14.24 -5.40 7.51
C GLN A 174 15.77 -5.53 7.45
N GLU A 175 16.30 -6.62 6.89
CA GLU A 175 17.75 -6.81 6.73
C GLU A 175 18.41 -5.76 5.83
N SER A 176 17.69 -5.26 4.83
CA SER A 176 18.23 -4.33 3.84
C SER A 176 18.21 -2.87 4.30
N TYR A 177 17.31 -2.51 5.22
CA TYR A 177 16.96 -1.11 5.45
C TYR A 177 16.78 -0.68 6.92
N LEU A 178 16.78 -1.63 7.87
CA LEU A 178 16.79 -1.36 9.31
C LEU A 178 18.19 -1.61 9.88
#